data_AF-A0A4Q3JTY6-F1
#
_entry.id   AF-A0A4Q3JTY6-F1
#
_cell.length_a   1.000
_cell.length_b   1.000
_cell.length_c   1.000
_cell.angle_alpha   90.00
_cell.angle_beta   90.00
_cell.angle_gamma   90.00
#
_symmetry.space_group_name_H-M   'P 1'
#
loop_
_entity.id
_entity.type
_entity.pdbx_description
1 polymer ?
#
loop_
_entity_poly.entity_id
_entity_poly.type
_entity_poly.pdbx_seq_one_letter_code
_entity_poly.pdbx_strand_id
1 'polypeptide(L)'
;MPLAGLGFLVKVWHGRRRRIRAFTAGTPVVARVTSFAEDTSARINGRHPTRLAWSFEAAGRTHAGSLTHMDRAVLAPLVHDDRLIVLHDPADPSVNTPWVG
;
A
#
# COMPACT_ATOMS: atom_id res chain seq x y z
N MET A 1 -35.04 -16.15 5.12
CA MET A 1 -34.63 -14.83 5.64
C MET A 1 -33.23 -14.56 5.12
N PRO A 2 -33.00 -13.48 4.35
CA PRO A 2 -32.13 -13.53 3.18
C PRO A 2 -30.86 -12.66 3.33
N LEU A 3 -30.03 -12.70 2.28
CA LEU A 3 -29.13 -11.64 1.77
C LEU A 3 -27.62 -11.76 2.07
N ALA A 4 -26.90 -11.73 0.94
CA ALA A 4 -25.57 -11.17 0.74
C ALA A 4 -24.34 -12.02 1.14
N GLY A 5 -24.29 -13.27 0.66
CA GLY A 5 -23.01 -13.95 0.38
C GLY A 5 -22.33 -13.45 -0.91
N LEU A 6 -22.54 -12.19 -1.30
CA LEU A 6 -22.16 -11.64 -2.59
C LEU A 6 -21.11 -10.53 -2.42
N GLY A 7 -19.90 -10.80 -2.88
CA GLY A 7 -19.01 -9.75 -3.36
C GLY A 7 -17.84 -9.38 -2.46
N PHE A 8 -16.89 -10.29 -2.23
CA PHE A 8 -15.50 -9.85 -2.01
C PHE A 8 -14.48 -10.85 -2.58
N LEU A 9 -14.81 -11.41 -3.75
CA LEU A 9 -13.83 -12.07 -4.60
C LEU A 9 -13.60 -11.19 -5.84
N VAL A 10 -12.31 -10.93 -6.10
CA VAL A 10 -11.75 -10.43 -7.37
C VAL A 10 -11.76 -8.91 -7.60
N LYS A 11 -11.00 -8.17 -6.76
CA LYS A 11 -10.31 -6.96 -7.23
C LYS A 11 -8.89 -6.81 -6.68
N VAL A 12 -8.17 -7.92 -6.51
CA VAL A 12 -6.77 -7.93 -6.04
C VAL A 12 -5.82 -8.64 -7.02
N TRP A 13 -6.30 -9.24 -8.11
CA TRP A 13 -5.43 -10.06 -8.97
C TRP A 13 -4.66 -9.27 -10.06
N HIS A 14 -5.20 -8.18 -10.62
CA HIS A 14 -4.56 -7.54 -11.79
C HIS A 14 -3.19 -6.86 -11.50
N GLY A 15 -2.83 -6.64 -10.23
CA GLY A 15 -1.51 -6.08 -9.86
C GLY A 15 -0.40 -7.10 -9.62
N ARG A 16 -0.71 -8.40 -9.52
CA ARG A 16 0.26 -9.40 -9.01
C ARG A 16 1.39 -9.73 -10.00
N ARG A 17 1.21 -9.48 -11.30
CA ARG A 17 2.27 -9.64 -12.32
C ARG A 17 3.12 -8.37 -12.55
N ARG A 18 2.69 -7.19 -12.09
CA ARG A 18 3.45 -5.93 -12.24
C ARG A 18 4.27 -5.56 -11.00
N ARG A 19 3.93 -6.08 -9.81
CA ARG A 19 4.71 -5.87 -8.57
C ARG A 19 6.16 -6.37 -8.63
N ILE A 20 6.48 -7.31 -9.53
CA ILE A 20 7.85 -7.82 -9.71
C ILE A 20 8.74 -6.82 -10.49
N ARG A 21 8.17 -5.94 -11.34
CA ARG A 21 8.97 -4.93 -12.08
C ARG A 21 9.38 -3.73 -11.21
N ALA A 22 8.53 -3.32 -10.25
CA ALA A 22 8.89 -2.26 -9.32
C ALA A 22 10.08 -2.64 -8.42
N PHE A 23 10.34 -3.94 -8.22
CA PHE A 23 11.44 -4.44 -7.38
C PHE A 23 12.81 -4.44 -8.09
N THR A 24 12.87 -4.28 -9.41
CA THR A 24 14.14 -4.33 -10.17
C THR A 24 14.42 -3.05 -10.98
N ALA A 25 13.41 -2.20 -11.24
CA ALA A 25 13.56 -0.97 -12.02
C ALA A 25 12.73 0.22 -11.49
N GLY A 26 12.14 0.12 -10.29
CA GLY A 26 11.39 1.23 -9.69
C GLY A 26 12.31 2.38 -9.30
N THR A 27 11.85 3.62 -9.48
CA THR A 27 12.58 4.81 -9.05
C THR A 27 12.25 5.09 -7.58
N PRO A 28 13.25 5.18 -6.68
CA PRO A 28 12.99 5.49 -5.28
C PRO A 28 12.58 6.95 -5.09
N VAL A 29 11.60 7.17 -4.22
CA VAL A 29 11.15 8.50 -3.81
C VAL A 29 10.81 8.50 -2.32
N VAL A 30 11.07 9.62 -1.65
CA VAL A 30 10.62 9.83 -0.27
C VAL A 30 9.15 10.20 -0.30
N ALA A 31 8.29 9.35 0.25
CA ALA A 31 6.88 9.60 0.41
C ALA A 31 6.56 10.07 1.83
N ARG A 32 5.53 10.90 1.97
CA ARG A 32 4.96 11.29 3.26
C ARG A 32 3.90 10.27 3.67
N VAL A 33 3.97 9.79 4.90
CA VAL A 33 2.91 8.99 5.52
C VAL A 33 1.69 9.88 5.72
N THR A 34 0.55 9.47 5.16
CA THR A 34 -0.73 10.17 5.30
C THR A 34 -1.63 9.50 6.34
N SER A 35 -1.43 8.20 6.60
CA SER A 35 -2.13 7.46 7.65
C SER A 35 -1.35 6.22 8.06
N PHE A 36 -1.33 5.92 9.36
CA PHE A 36 -0.84 4.64 9.89
C PHE A 36 -1.73 4.20 11.05
N ALA A 37 -2.85 3.56 10.73
CA ALA A 37 -3.91 3.25 11.67
C ALA A 37 -4.58 1.90 11.38
N GLU A 38 -5.40 1.41 12.31
CA GLU A 38 -6.23 0.24 12.07
C GLU A 38 -7.26 0.51 10.98
N ASP A 39 -7.43 -0.46 10.10
CA ASP A 39 -8.47 -0.47 9.08
C ASP A 39 -9.74 -1.11 9.65
N THR A 40 -10.62 -0.26 10.19
CA THR A 40 -11.89 -0.69 10.79
C THR A 40 -12.89 -1.23 9.76
N SER A 41 -12.65 -1.02 8.46
CA SER A 41 -13.50 -1.52 7.39
C SER A 41 -13.32 -3.01 7.09
N ALA A 42 -12.19 -3.59 7.53
CA ALA A 42 -11.86 -4.99 7.31
C ALA A 42 -11.65 -5.70 8.64
N ARG A 43 -12.16 -6.94 8.75
CA ARG A 43 -11.96 -7.79 9.93
C ARG A 43 -11.61 -9.20 9.49
N ILE A 44 -10.48 -9.71 9.98
CA ILE A 44 -9.98 -11.05 9.68
C ILE A 44 -9.74 -11.75 11.02
N ASN A 45 -10.38 -12.91 11.22
CA ASN A 45 -10.30 -13.68 12.47
C ASN A 45 -10.55 -12.82 13.73
N GLY A 46 -11.54 -11.93 13.65
CA GLY A 46 -11.91 -11.07 14.78
C GLY A 46 -11.01 -9.87 15.02
N ARG A 47 -9.93 -9.65 14.24
CA ARG A 47 -9.00 -8.51 14.38
C ARG A 47 -9.03 -7.60 13.15
N HIS A 48 -8.77 -6.31 13.38
CA HIS A 48 -8.57 -5.33 12.31
C HIS A 48 -7.11 -5.35 11.84
N PRO A 49 -6.85 -5.34 10.53
CA PRO A 49 -5.50 -5.14 10.04
C PRO A 49 -5.08 -3.68 10.23
N THR A 50 -3.78 -3.41 10.20
CA THR A 50 -3.24 -2.05 10.15
C THR A 50 -3.03 -1.63 8.70
N ARG A 51 -3.42 -0.40 8.35
CA ARG A 51 -3.20 0.24 7.05
C ARG A 51 -2.17 1.35 7.19
N LEU A 52 -1.13 1.26 6.37
CA LEU A 52 -0.17 2.32 6.10
C LEU A 52 -0.53 2.96 4.76
N ALA A 53 -0.72 4.27 4.71
CA ALA A 53 -0.99 5.04 3.51
C ALA A 53 0.00 6.18 3.36
N TRP A 54 0.29 6.55 2.11
CA TRP A 54 1.30 7.55 1.79
C TRP A 54 0.95 8.36 0.55
N SER A 55 1.68 9.47 0.38
CA SER A 55 1.63 10.32 -0.81
C SER A 55 3.02 10.83 -1.19
N PHE A 56 3.24 11.07 -2.48
CA PHE A 56 4.49 11.62 -3.02
C PHE A 56 4.21 12.37 -4.34
N GLU A 57 5.14 13.23 -4.75
CA GLU A 57 5.06 13.95 -6.02
C GLU A 57 5.89 13.21 -7.10
N ALA A 58 5.29 13.01 -8.27
CA ALA A 58 5.99 12.52 -9.46
C ALA A 58 5.35 13.09 -10.73
N ALA A 59 6.18 13.55 -11.67
CA ALA A 59 5.75 14.22 -12.90
C ALA A 59 4.76 15.39 -12.66
N GLY A 60 5.02 16.18 -11.60
CA GLY A 60 4.21 17.35 -11.23
C GLY A 60 2.80 17.03 -10.70
N ARG A 61 2.57 15.79 -10.27
CA ARG A 61 1.29 15.33 -9.72
C ARG A 61 1.52 14.55 -8.42
N THR A 62 0.58 14.70 -7.48
CA THR A 62 0.53 13.89 -6.27
C THR A 62 0.02 12.49 -6.60
N HIS A 63 0.77 11.48 -6.16
CA HIS A 63 0.38 10.07 -6.21
C HIS A 63 0.26 9.53 -4.79
N ALA A 64 -0.52 8.47 -4.64
CA ALA A 64 -0.76 7.84 -3.35
C ALA A 64 -0.64 6.32 -3.45
N GLY A 65 -0.45 5.70 -2.30
CA GLY A 65 -0.46 4.25 -2.17
C GLY A 65 -0.86 3.84 -0.76
N SER A 66 -1.16 2.55 -0.60
CA SER A 66 -1.39 1.98 0.71
C SER A 66 -0.98 0.51 0.77
N LEU A 67 -0.62 0.08 1.97
CA LEU A 67 -0.28 -1.30 2.31
C LEU A 67 -1.04 -1.66 3.60
N THR A 68 -1.65 -2.84 3.61
CA THR A 68 -2.42 -3.33 4.75
C THR A 68 -1.85 -4.66 5.21
N HIS A 69 -1.65 -4.81 6.51
CA HIS A 69 -1.06 -6.01 7.11
C HIS A 69 -1.67 -6.32 8.47
N MET A 70 -1.79 -7.59 8.84
CA MET A 70 -2.38 -8.00 10.13
C MET A 70 -1.48 -7.69 11.32
N ASP A 71 -0.17 -7.71 11.09
CA ASP A 71 0.82 -7.37 12.09
C ASP A 71 1.38 -5.97 11.78
N ARG A 72 1.12 -5.03 12.69
CA ARG A 72 1.65 -3.66 12.63
C ARG A 72 3.17 -3.63 12.69
N ALA A 73 3.80 -4.57 13.39
CA ALA A 73 5.25 -4.62 13.56
C ALA A 73 5.98 -4.89 12.23
N VAL A 74 5.29 -5.44 11.23
CA VAL A 74 5.81 -5.60 9.87
C VAL A 74 5.82 -4.28 9.10
N LEU A 75 4.88 -3.37 9.40
CA LEU A 75 4.78 -2.08 8.71
C LEU A 75 5.60 -0.98 9.40
N ALA A 76 5.76 -1.04 10.72
CA ALA A 76 6.43 -0.01 11.51
C ALA A 76 7.87 0.31 11.03
N PRO A 77 8.72 -0.67 10.67
CA PRO A 77 10.08 -0.40 10.20
C PRO A 77 10.15 0.36 8.87
N LEU A 78 9.05 0.44 8.11
CA LEU A 78 9.02 1.19 6.85
C LEU A 78 8.93 2.70 7.10
N VAL A 79 8.44 3.12 8.27
CA VAL A 79 8.14 4.51 8.60
C VAL A 79 9.26 5.12 9.44
N HIS A 80 9.81 6.24 8.97
CA HIS A 80 10.82 7.04 9.63
C HIS A 80 10.37 8.52 9.61
N ASP A 81 10.12 9.13 10.77
CA ASP A 81 9.70 10.53 10.91
C ASP A 81 8.56 10.94 9.94
N ASP A 82 7.48 10.16 9.94
CA ASP A 82 6.31 10.32 9.05
C ASP A 82 6.63 10.24 7.54
N ARG A 83 7.73 9.56 7.19
CA ARG A 83 8.15 9.32 5.81
C ARG A 83 8.46 7.84 5.58
N LEU A 84 8.45 7.42 4.33
CA LEU A 84 9.00 6.13 3.91
C LEU A 84 9.60 6.22 2.52
N ILE A 85 10.42 5.24 2.16
CA ILE A 85 10.92 5.07 0.79
C ILE A 85 9.90 4.26 0.00
N VAL A 86 9.51 4.77 -1.15
CA VAL A 86 8.59 4.13 -2.08
C VAL A 86 9.30 3.96 -3.42
N LEU A 87 9.18 2.77 -3.99
CA LEU A 87 9.54 2.52 -5.39
C LEU A 87 8.29 2.73 -6.24
N HIS A 88 8.40 3.52 -7.30
CA HIS A 88 7.34 3.72 -8.29
C HIS A 88 7.83 3.42 -9.72
N ASP A 89 6.91 3.03 -10.60
CA ASP A 89 7.19 2.94 -12.04
C ASP A 89 7.23 4.36 -12.63
N PRO A 90 8.34 4.84 -13.21
CA PRO A 90 8.43 6.19 -13.76
C PRO A 90 7.49 6.41 -14.97
N ALA A 91 7.10 5.36 -15.68
CA ALA A 91 6.12 5.45 -16.76
C ALA A 91 4.66 5.51 -16.23
N ASP A 92 4.42 5.02 -15.01
CA ASP A 92 3.13 5.03 -14.35
C ASP A 92 3.28 5.10 -12.81
N PRO A 93 3.43 6.31 -12.23
CA PRO A 93 3.70 6.46 -10.80
C PRO A 93 2.57 5.99 -9.88
N SER A 94 1.37 5.73 -10.42
CA SER A 94 0.29 5.10 -9.66
C SER A 94 0.62 3.66 -9.24
N VAL A 95 1.56 3.03 -9.95
CA VAL A 95 2.16 1.74 -9.57
C VAL A 95 3.33 1.99 -8.64
N ASN A 96 3.08 1.86 -7.35
CA ASN A 96 4.08 2.10 -6.31
C ASN A 96 4.01 1.10 -5.14
N THR A 97 5.12 0.92 -4.43
CA THR A 97 5.24 0.03 -3.27
C THR A 97 6.28 0.55 -2.29
N PRO A 98 6.11 0.36 -0.97
CA PRO A 98 7.18 0.61 0.00
C PRO A 98 8.41 -0.24 -0.32
N TRP A 99 9.60 0.34 -0.12
CA TRP A 99 10.87 -0.37 -0.19
C TRP A 99 11.16 -1.06 1.14
N VAL A 100 11.66 -2.30 1.08
CA VAL A 100 12.13 -3.07 2.24
C VAL A 100 13.61 -3.37 1.98
N GLY A 101 14.48 -2.84 2.84
CA GLY A 101 15.93 -3.02 2.79
C GLY A 101 16.46 -3.82 3.96
#